data_AF-A0A3R8URG1-F1
#
_entry.id   AF-A0A3R8URG1-F1
#
_cell.length_a   1.000
_cell.length_b   1.000
_cell.length_c   1.000
_cell.angle_alpha   90.00
_cell.angle_beta   90.00
_cell.angle_gamma   90.00
#
_symmetry.space_group_name_H-M   'P 1'
#
loop_
_entity.id
_entity.type
_entity.pdbx_description
1 polymer ?
#
loop_
_entity_poly.entity_id
_entity_poly.type
_entity_poly.pdbx_seq_one_letter_code
_entity_poly.pdbx_strand_id
1 'polypeptide(L)'
;MKKNLEFIAELYGWIQIFISPFIIGFIIGLLIYFQNKSISNLIIGSIFILTGLILGIILANKKMKSKNGTIWFLSRTNSATDLDK
;
A
#
# COMPACT_ATOMS: atom_id res chain seq x y z
N MET A 1 11.57 25.99 6.30
CA MET A 1 10.14 25.62 6.16
C MET A 1 9.86 24.68 4.97
N LYS A 2 10.58 24.75 3.83
CA LYS A 2 10.33 23.90 2.65
C LYS A 2 10.57 22.38 2.84
N LYS A 3 11.69 22.02 3.48
CA LYS A 3 12.09 20.61 3.69
C LYS A 3 11.09 19.76 4.49
N ASN A 4 10.36 20.38 5.43
CA ASN A 4 9.41 19.67 6.28
C ASN A 4 8.11 19.35 5.52
N LEU A 5 7.66 20.25 4.66
CA LEU A 5 6.46 20.04 3.84
C LEU A 5 6.70 18.96 2.79
N GLU A 6 7.88 18.97 2.15
CA GLU A 6 8.29 17.94 1.21
C GLU A 6 8.35 16.55 1.87
N PHE A 7 8.88 16.46 3.09
CA PHE A 7 8.91 15.22 3.85
C PHE A 7 7.51 14.72 4.24
N ILE A 8 6.62 15.61 4.69
CA ILE A 8 5.23 15.24 5.02
C ILE A 8 4.48 14.77 3.76
N ALA A 9 4.69 15.45 2.62
CA ALA A 9 4.10 15.05 1.36
C ALA A 9 4.62 13.67 0.91
N GLU A 10 5.93 13.43 0.97
CA GLU A 10 6.51 12.10 0.68
C GLU A 10 5.99 11.02 1.64
N LEU A 11 5.83 11.33 2.92
CA LEU A 11 5.26 10.38 3.88
C LEU A 11 3.79 10.06 3.55
N TYR A 12 3.01 11.06 3.19
CA TYR A 12 1.63 10.85 2.73
C TYR A 12 1.59 9.96 1.48
N GLY A 13 2.47 10.24 0.51
CA GLY A 13 2.56 9.44 -0.70
C GLY A 13 2.99 8.00 -0.45
N TRP A 14 3.92 7.80 0.48
CA TRP A 14 4.35 6.48 0.95
C TRP A 14 3.18 5.69 1.55
N ILE A 15 2.38 6.32 2.43
CA ILE A 15 1.22 5.70 3.07
C ILE A 15 0.19 5.31 2.00
N GLN A 16 -0.10 6.19 1.05
CA GLN A 16 -1.07 5.91 -0.01
C GLN A 16 -0.63 4.74 -0.92
N ILE A 17 0.66 4.63 -1.23
CA ILE A 17 1.20 3.50 -2.01
C ILE A 17 1.19 2.21 -1.19
N PHE A 18 1.53 2.27 0.10
CA PHE A 18 1.51 1.12 1.01
C PHE A 18 0.11 0.54 1.19
N ILE A 19 -0.90 1.42 1.28
CA ILE A 19 -2.29 1.06 1.53
C ILE A 19 -2.85 0.12 0.45
N SER A 20 -2.45 0.26 -0.82
CA SER A 20 -3.06 -0.54 -1.89
C SER A 20 -2.82 -2.06 -1.77
N PRO A 21 -1.57 -2.58 -1.66
CA PRO A 21 -1.33 -4.00 -1.41
C PRO A 21 -1.75 -4.44 0.00
N PHE A 22 -1.71 -3.56 0.99
CA PHE A 22 -2.16 -3.89 2.34
C PHE A 22 -3.68 -4.17 2.37
N ILE A 23 -4.50 -3.30 1.76
CA ILE A 23 -5.95 -3.51 1.67
C ILE A 23 -6.27 -4.81 0.93
N ILE A 24 -5.56 -5.11 -0.17
CA ILE A 24 -5.78 -6.34 -0.93
C ILE A 24 -5.49 -7.57 -0.05
N GLY A 25 -4.33 -7.61 0.61
CA GLY A 25 -3.99 -8.68 1.55
C GLY A 25 -4.97 -8.79 2.72
N PHE A 26 -5.44 -7.65 3.22
CA PHE A 26 -6.41 -7.56 4.30
C PHE A 26 -7.78 -8.12 3.92
N ILE A 27 -8.32 -7.73 2.77
CA ILE A 27 -9.59 -8.25 2.25
C ILE A 27 -9.48 -9.76 2.04
N ILE A 28 -8.41 -10.25 1.40
CA ILE A 28 -8.22 -11.68 1.17
C ILE A 28 -8.14 -12.44 2.49
N GLY A 29 -7.35 -11.95 3.45
CA GLY A 29 -7.21 -12.59 4.76
C GLY A 29 -8.54 -12.65 5.53
N LEU A 30 -9.33 -11.57 5.50
CA LEU A 30 -10.67 -11.55 6.10
C LEU A 30 -11.63 -12.51 5.42
N LEU A 31 -11.65 -12.57 4.09
CA LEU A 31 -12.50 -13.50 3.35
C LEU A 31 -12.21 -14.95 3.74
N ILE A 32 -10.93 -15.33 3.87
CA ILE A 32 -10.53 -16.67 4.30
C ILE A 32 -11.02 -16.97 5.72
N TYR A 33 -10.89 -16.02 6.65
CA TYR A 33 -11.33 -16.20 8.03
C TYR A 33 -12.87 -16.30 8.16
N PHE A 34 -13.62 -15.49 7.41
CA PHE A 34 -15.08 -15.48 7.49
C PHE A 34 -15.75 -16.68 6.82
N GLN A 35 -15.09 -17.34 5.84
CA GLN A 35 -15.62 -18.56 5.24
C GLN A 35 -15.78 -19.69 6.25
N ASN A 36 -14.81 -19.86 7.15
CA ASN A 36 -14.89 -20.82 8.24
C ASN A 36 -14.00 -20.33 9.38
N LYS A 37 -14.60 -20.02 10.53
CA LYS A 37 -13.95 -19.44 11.71
C LYS A 37 -13.13 -20.49 12.48
N SER A 38 -12.29 -21.22 11.75
CA SER A 38 -11.34 -22.18 12.30
C SER A 38 -10.00 -21.53 12.61
N ILE A 39 -9.30 -22.06 13.60
CA ILE A 39 -7.92 -21.65 13.95
C ILE A 39 -7.00 -21.77 12.75
N SER A 40 -7.16 -22.80 11.91
CA SER A 40 -6.37 -22.97 10.68
C SER A 40 -6.56 -21.81 9.70
N ASN A 41 -7.80 -21.34 9.51
CA ASN A 41 -8.10 -20.23 8.62
C ASN A 41 -7.63 -18.88 9.18
N LEU A 42 -7.59 -18.73 10.51
CA LEU A 42 -6.99 -17.57 11.16
C LEU A 42 -5.49 -17.50 10.85
N ILE A 43 -4.77 -18.62 10.93
CA ILE A 43 -3.34 -18.70 10.59
C ILE A 43 -3.11 -18.35 9.12
N ILE A 44 -3.87 -18.98 8.21
CA ILE A 44 -3.75 -18.73 6.76
C ILE A 44 -4.07 -17.27 6.44
N GLY A 45 -5.19 -16.73 6.94
CA GLY A 45 -5.57 -15.34 6.74
C GLY A 45 -4.52 -14.37 7.25
N SER A 46 -3.92 -14.66 8.41
CA SER A 46 -2.83 -13.85 8.97
C SER A 46 -1.59 -13.83 8.06
N ILE A 47 -1.25 -14.96 7.42
CA ILE A 47 -0.15 -15.01 6.44
C ILE A 47 -0.44 -14.08 5.26
N PHE A 48 -1.67 -14.05 4.73
CA PHE A 48 -2.04 -13.14 3.64
C PHE A 48 -2.00 -11.65 4.04
N ILE A 49 -2.41 -11.33 5.26
CA ILE A 49 -2.31 -9.97 5.80
C ILE A 49 -0.84 -9.56 5.93
N LEU A 50 0.00 -10.44 6.47
CA LEU A 50 1.44 -10.20 6.63
C LEU A 50 2.16 -10.05 5.29
N THR A 51 1.82 -10.87 4.28
CA THR A 51 2.40 -10.72 2.94
C THR A 51 1.96 -9.42 2.28
N GLY A 52 0.69 -9.03 2.39
CA GLY A 52 0.19 -7.73 1.94
C GLY A 52 0.92 -6.55 2.61
N LEU A 53 1.15 -6.65 3.92
CA LEU A 53 1.91 -5.67 4.69
C LEU A 53 3.36 -5.54 4.20
N ILE A 54 4.06 -6.67 4.08
CA ILE A 54 5.46 -6.71 3.63
C ILE A 54 5.60 -6.17 2.21
N LEU A 55 4.75 -6.62 1.29
CA LEU A 55 4.76 -6.17 -0.10
C LEU A 55 4.46 -4.67 -0.20
N GLY A 56 3.52 -4.16 0.61
CA GLY A 56 3.24 -2.72 0.70
C GLY A 56 4.42 -1.91 1.16
N ILE A 57 5.10 -2.33 2.23
CA ILE A 57 6.28 -1.64 2.75
C ILE A 57 7.41 -1.66 1.71
N ILE A 58 7.64 -2.80 1.07
CA ILE A 58 8.67 -2.93 0.02
C ILE A 58 8.37 -1.99 -1.15
N LEU A 59 7.12 -1.97 -1.63
CA LEU A 59 6.73 -1.14 -2.76
C LEU A 59 6.85 0.35 -2.42
N ALA A 60 6.30 0.78 -1.29
CA ALA A 60 6.35 2.16 -0.84
C ALA A 60 7.78 2.64 -0.62
N ASN A 61 8.64 1.82 0.02
CA ASN A 61 10.07 2.14 0.17
C ASN A 61 10.81 2.21 -1.16
N LYS A 62 10.52 1.29 -2.09
CA LYS A 62 11.11 1.30 -3.44
C LYS A 62 10.74 2.57 -4.21
N LYS A 63 9.51 3.08 -4.03
CA LYS A 63 9.05 4.32 -4.69
C LYS A 63 9.61 5.57 -4.01
N MET A 64 9.65 5.63 -2.69
CA MET A 64 10.23 6.75 -1.94
C MET A 64 11.74 6.92 -2.19
N LYS A 65 12.47 5.81 -2.35
CA LYS A 65 13.90 5.84 -2.73
C LYS A 65 14.13 6.05 -4.23
N SER A 66 13.07 6.11 -5.04
CA SER A 66 13.21 6.38 -6.48
C SER A 66 13.61 7.83 -6.72
N LYS A 67 14.26 8.11 -7.86
CA LYS A 67 14.76 9.45 -8.21
C LYS A 67 13.71 10.56 -8.14
N ASN A 68 12.42 10.20 -8.27
CA ASN A 68 11.32 11.14 -8.36
C ASN A 68 10.43 11.14 -7.10
N GLY A 69 10.64 10.24 -6.15
CA GLY A 69 9.84 10.12 -4.94
C GLY A 69 8.43 9.52 -5.12
N THR A 70 7.68 9.43 -4.03
CA THR A 70 6.31 8.91 -3.98
C THR A 70 5.29 9.89 -4.55
N ILE A 71 5.48 11.19 -4.34
CA ILE A 71 4.55 12.22 -4.82
C ILE A 71 4.52 12.27 -6.36
N TRP A 72 5.67 12.17 -7.01
CA TRP A 72 5.73 12.12 -8.47
C TRP A 72 5.10 10.84 -9.04
N PHE A 73 5.27 9.71 -8.34
CA PHE A 73 4.63 8.46 -8.74
C PHE A 73 3.10 8.59 -8.69
N LEU A 74 2.58 9.17 -7.60
CA LEU A 74 1.14 9.43 -7.45
C LEU A 74 0.61 10.46 -8.44
N SER A 75 1.37 11.53 -8.72
CA SER A 75 0.95 12.51 -9.72
C SER A 75 0.82 11.86 -11.09
N ARG A 76 1.76 10.99 -11.47
CA ARG A 76 1.70 10.27 -12.76
C ARG A 76 0.51 9.34 -12.86
N THR A 77 0.20 8.59 -11.79
CA THR A 77 -0.96 7.69 -11.77
C THR A 77 -2.27 8.46 -11.83
N ASN A 78 -2.38 9.57 -11.08
CA ASN A 78 -3.59 10.39 -11.07
C ASN A 78 -3.80 11.10 -12.42
N SER A 79 -2.75 11.66 -13.01
CA SER A 79 -2.84 12.31 -14.33
C SER A 79 -3.18 11.32 -15.46
N ALA A 80 -2.77 10.06 -15.35
CA ALA A 80 -3.18 9.03 -16.31
C ALA A 80 -4.70 8.75 -16.21
N THR A 81 -5.28 8.81 -15.01
CA THR A 81 -6.74 8.66 -14.81
C THR A 81 -7.53 9.86 -15.32
N ASP A 82 -6.97 11.06 -15.29
CA ASP A 82 -7.62 12.28 -15.77
C ASP A 82 -7.70 12.36 -17.31
N LEU A 83 -6.77 11.73 -18.03
CA LEU A 83 -6.75 11.69 -19.49
C LEU A 83 -7.65 10.60 -20.11
N ASP A 84 -8.07 9.62 -19.31
CA ASP A 84 -8.90 8.48 -19.76
C ASP A 84 -10.41 8.72 -19.53
N LYS A 85 -10.79 9.94 -19.09
CA LYS A 85 -12.18 10.37 -18.86
C LYS A 85 -12.73 11.26 -19.98
#